data_AF-A0A212CJ12-F1
#
_entry.id   AF-A0A212CJ12-F1
#
_cell.length_a   1.000
_cell.length_b   1.000
_cell.length_c   1.000
_cell.angle_alpha   90.00
_cell.angle_beta   90.00
_cell.angle_gamma   90.00
#
_symmetry.space_group_name_H-M   'P 1'
#
loop_
_entity.id
_entity.type
_entity.pdbx_description
1 polymer ?
#
loop_
_entity_poly.entity_id
_entity_poly.type
_entity_poly.pdbx_seq_one_letter_code
_entity_poly.pdbx_strand_id
1 'polypeptide(L)'
;MAPSTPLLTGVHQRFTHGAAVELSALGTAVLSAALKWVKLAPDHCPASARRLQALKWVKLAPDHCPASAHGLQALKWVKLAPDHCPASAHGLQALKESGKNCKAYTFSKDGTLFAWGNGEKINVISVTTKGLLHSFDLPKTVCLEFSPKNTVLATWQPYTTSKDDTAGIPNLQLYDVKTGTCLKSFIQKKMQNWCPSWSEDETLCARNVNNEVHFFENNNFNTIANKLHLKKINDFVLSPGPQPYKVAVYVPGSKGAPSFVRLYQYPNFDEPHAALANKSFFKADKVTMLWNKKATAVLVIASTDVDKTGASYYGEQTLHYIGTNGESAVVQLPKNGPIYDVVWNSSSTEFCAVYGFMPAKATVFNLKCDPVFDFGTGPRNAAYYSPHGHILVLAGFGNLRGQMEVWDVRKYRLIAKPLAPDSTHFAWCPDGEHIVTATCAPRLRVNNGYKVWHYTGSVLHKHDVPSNAELWQVSWQPFLDGIFPEKAITYQVVPSDVPSEEPKAATAYRPPALRNKPVTNSKLHEEEPPQNMKPQPGNEKPLSKTALKNQRKHEAKKAAKQEARSDKSPDKAPAPAPQSTPRNTVSQATSGDPETDKKIKNLKKVGDFSAKHMCVLKEHEILATDLNDGRRRK
;
A
#
# COMPACT_ATOMS: atom_id res chain seq x y z
N MET A 1 60.86 -51.46 -34.56
CA MET A 1 61.86 -51.07 -33.54
C MET A 1 61.12 -50.67 -32.27
N ALA A 2 61.73 -50.93 -31.13
CA ALA A 2 61.42 -50.41 -29.79
C ALA A 2 62.77 -49.88 -29.22
N PRO A 3 62.87 -49.19 -28.05
CA PRO A 3 61.89 -48.91 -26.98
C PRO A 3 61.56 -47.39 -26.89
N SER A 4 60.99 -46.77 -25.83
CA SER A 4 60.77 -47.17 -24.42
C SER A 4 59.55 -46.53 -23.71
N THR A 5 59.09 -47.23 -22.68
CA THR A 5 58.02 -46.96 -21.66
C THR A 5 58.42 -45.89 -20.62
N PRO A 6 57.64 -45.55 -19.53
CA PRO A 6 56.45 -46.19 -18.86
C PRO A 6 55.25 -45.22 -18.65
N LEU A 7 54.18 -45.41 -17.82
CA LEU A 7 53.21 -46.46 -17.39
C LEU A 7 51.94 -45.68 -16.87
N LEU A 8 50.83 -46.13 -16.25
CA LEU A 8 50.27 -47.34 -15.58
C LEU A 8 48.80 -47.50 -16.07
N THR A 9 48.16 -48.66 -16.28
CA THR A 9 47.63 -49.74 -15.38
C THR A 9 46.63 -49.28 -14.29
N GLY A 10 45.46 -49.91 -14.03
CA GLY A 10 44.72 -51.08 -14.59
C GLY A 10 43.29 -51.12 -13.96
N VAL A 11 42.19 -51.69 -14.50
CA VAL A 11 41.83 -53.04 -15.02
C VAL A 11 41.13 -53.99 -13.99
N HIS A 12 39.78 -54.03 -14.08
CA HIS A 12 38.80 -55.15 -13.93
C HIS A 12 38.87 -56.35 -12.93
N GLN A 13 37.69 -56.62 -12.31
CA GLN A 13 37.01 -57.96 -12.11
C GLN A 13 37.65 -58.99 -11.11
N ARG A 14 37.02 -60.07 -10.56
CA ARG A 14 35.65 -60.67 -10.57
C ARG A 14 35.46 -61.73 -9.43
N PHE A 15 34.20 -62.05 -9.03
CA PHE A 15 33.72 -63.30 -8.37
C PHE A 15 34.34 -63.71 -6.98
N THR A 16 33.86 -64.69 -6.16
CA THR A 16 32.79 -65.74 -6.24
C THR A 16 32.18 -66.10 -4.83
N HIS A 17 31.23 -67.04 -4.79
CA HIS A 17 30.40 -67.60 -3.67
C HIS A 17 31.09 -68.15 -2.39
N GLY A 18 30.29 -68.38 -1.31
CA GLY A 18 30.54 -69.43 -0.29
C GLY A 18 29.62 -69.44 0.97
N ALA A 19 29.09 -70.60 1.39
CA ALA A 19 28.31 -70.87 2.62
C ALA A 19 29.05 -70.50 3.95
N ALA A 20 28.47 -70.11 5.09
CA ALA A 20 27.20 -70.36 5.84
C ALA A 20 27.27 -71.46 6.93
N VAL A 21 26.95 -71.12 8.21
CA VAL A 21 26.38 -71.97 9.30
C VAL A 21 26.07 -71.13 10.58
N GLU A 22 24.86 -71.35 11.13
CA GLU A 22 24.29 -71.18 12.52
C GLU A 22 24.88 -70.19 13.58
N LEU A 23 24.08 -69.21 14.09
CA LEU A 23 23.25 -69.17 15.33
C LEU A 23 23.93 -68.38 16.49
N SER A 24 23.25 -67.62 17.38
CA SER A 24 21.83 -67.52 17.77
C SER A 24 21.43 -66.12 18.35
N ALA A 25 20.11 -65.84 18.44
CA ALA A 25 19.43 -64.84 19.30
C ALA A 25 19.71 -63.31 19.07
N LEU A 26 18.78 -62.36 19.27
CA LEU A 26 17.36 -62.40 19.69
C LEU A 26 16.59 -61.11 19.25
N GLY A 27 15.49 -61.25 18.48
CA GLY A 27 14.38 -60.26 18.35
C GLY A 27 14.60 -58.91 17.63
N THR A 28 13.62 -58.25 16.98
CA THR A 28 12.25 -58.68 16.58
C THR A 28 11.76 -57.84 15.38
N ALA A 29 11.26 -58.52 14.34
CA ALA A 29 10.35 -58.07 13.24
C ALA A 29 10.50 -56.65 12.61
N VAL A 30 10.99 -56.63 11.36
CA VAL A 30 10.61 -55.64 10.33
C VAL A 30 9.54 -56.26 9.43
N LEU A 31 8.61 -55.46 8.89
CA LEU A 31 7.82 -55.87 7.73
C LEU A 31 7.64 -54.72 6.72
N SER A 32 8.40 -54.81 5.63
CA SER A 32 8.18 -54.05 4.40
C SER A 32 7.55 -54.99 3.36
N ALA A 33 6.61 -54.50 2.58
CA ALA A 33 5.99 -55.23 1.47
C ALA A 33 5.87 -54.31 0.24
N ALA A 34 6.19 -54.85 -0.93
CA ALA A 34 6.48 -54.06 -2.13
C ALA A 34 5.27 -53.82 -3.05
N LEU A 35 5.53 -53.07 -4.12
CA LEU A 35 4.58 -52.64 -5.14
C LEU A 35 3.73 -53.78 -5.73
N LYS A 36 2.46 -53.45 -6.04
CA LYS A 36 1.78 -53.98 -7.23
C LYS A 36 1.16 -52.84 -8.03
N TRP A 37 1.61 -52.66 -9.27
CA TRP A 37 0.86 -51.94 -10.29
C TRP A 37 -0.24 -52.86 -10.83
N VAL A 38 -1.46 -52.33 -10.98
CA VAL A 38 -2.52 -53.00 -11.74
C VAL A 38 -3.07 -51.99 -12.76
N LYS A 39 -2.84 -52.27 -14.04
CA LYS A 39 -3.37 -51.48 -15.16
C LYS A 39 -4.61 -52.20 -15.69
N LEU A 40 -5.79 -51.66 -15.39
CA LEU A 40 -7.05 -52.10 -15.99
C LEU A 40 -7.76 -50.89 -16.59
N ALA A 41 -7.84 -50.89 -17.91
CA ALA A 41 -8.83 -50.13 -18.66
C ALA A 41 -9.77 -51.15 -19.32
N PRO A 42 -11.05 -50.83 -19.43
CA PRO A 42 -11.87 -51.24 -20.56
C PRO A 42 -12.42 -50.01 -21.30
N ASP A 43 -12.61 -50.17 -22.61
CA ASP A 43 -13.19 -49.15 -23.48
C ASP A 43 -14.71 -48.99 -23.30
N HIS A 44 -15.24 -47.98 -24.02
CA HIS A 44 -16.65 -47.68 -24.34
C HIS A 44 -17.35 -46.59 -23.51
N CYS A 45 -17.79 -45.57 -24.25
CA CYS A 45 -18.86 -44.63 -23.89
C CYS A 45 -20.23 -45.29 -24.21
N PRO A 46 -21.37 -44.86 -23.65
CA PRO A 46 -21.96 -43.57 -24.04
C PRO A 46 -22.61 -42.77 -22.89
N ALA A 47 -23.24 -41.64 -23.22
CA ALA A 47 -23.79 -40.66 -22.28
C ALA A 47 -25.16 -41.03 -21.67
N SER A 48 -25.45 -40.57 -20.44
CA SER A 48 -26.56 -39.62 -20.17
C SER A 48 -26.83 -39.29 -18.68
N ALA A 49 -27.39 -38.10 -18.47
CA ALA A 49 -27.94 -37.46 -17.27
C ALA A 49 -28.21 -38.22 -15.95
N ARG A 50 -27.69 -37.66 -14.84
CA ARG A 50 -28.41 -37.20 -13.61
C ARG A 50 -27.43 -36.35 -12.76
N ARG A 51 -27.73 -35.11 -12.34
CA ARG A 51 -28.74 -34.60 -11.38
C ARG A 51 -28.42 -34.95 -9.92
N LEU A 52 -27.94 -33.94 -9.19
CA LEU A 52 -27.96 -33.71 -7.73
C LEU A 52 -28.20 -34.90 -6.78
N GLN A 53 -27.22 -35.18 -5.91
CA GLN A 53 -27.34 -34.91 -4.46
C GLN A 53 -25.98 -35.06 -3.75
N ALA A 54 -25.88 -34.54 -2.52
CA ALA A 54 -24.62 -34.47 -1.77
C ALA A 54 -24.50 -35.60 -0.73
N LEU A 55 -23.28 -36.09 -0.52
CA LEU A 55 -22.92 -36.91 0.65
C LEU A 55 -21.69 -36.32 1.34
N LYS A 56 -21.91 -35.72 2.52
CA LYS A 56 -20.84 -35.40 3.47
C LYS A 56 -20.23 -36.71 3.99
N TRP A 57 -18.89 -36.80 3.99
CA TRP A 57 -18.18 -37.75 4.84
C TRP A 57 -17.49 -36.99 5.97
N VAL A 58 -18.16 -36.95 7.12
CA VAL A 58 -17.59 -36.47 8.39
C VAL A 58 -16.90 -37.67 9.05
N LYS A 59 -15.64 -37.52 9.46
CA LYS A 59 -14.94 -38.49 10.32
C LYS A 59 -14.64 -37.84 11.66
N LEU A 60 -15.45 -38.14 12.66
CA LEU A 60 -15.29 -37.73 14.06
C LEU A 60 -14.48 -38.76 14.83
N ALA A 61 -13.45 -38.32 15.55
CA ALA A 61 -12.80 -38.99 16.69
C ALA A 61 -11.73 -38.03 17.28
N PRO A 62 -11.48 -38.07 18.60
CA PRO A 62 -12.44 -37.69 19.63
C PRO A 62 -11.90 -36.54 20.53
N ASP A 63 -12.78 -35.87 21.26
CA ASP A 63 -12.38 -34.84 22.23
C ASP A 63 -11.57 -35.43 23.41
N HIS A 64 -10.54 -34.73 23.89
CA HIS A 64 -10.27 -34.49 25.33
C HIS A 64 -9.07 -33.52 25.54
N CYS A 65 -9.33 -32.39 26.21
CA CYS A 65 -8.36 -31.49 26.90
C CYS A 65 -7.28 -30.75 26.05
N PRO A 66 -6.70 -29.65 26.57
CA PRO A 66 -7.40 -28.43 26.99
C PRO A 66 -6.83 -27.17 26.30
N ALA A 67 -7.35 -25.99 26.64
CA ALA A 67 -7.08 -24.74 25.90
C ALA A 67 -5.66 -24.17 26.07
N SER A 68 -4.92 -23.98 24.96
CA SER A 68 -4.05 -22.81 24.69
C SER A 68 -3.32 -22.93 23.34
N ALA A 69 -3.94 -22.49 22.24
CA ALA A 69 -3.33 -22.48 20.91
C ALA A 69 -3.50 -21.10 20.23
N HIS A 70 -2.55 -20.20 20.44
CA HIS A 70 -2.51 -18.90 19.77
C HIS A 70 -1.90 -19.02 18.36
N GLY A 71 -2.62 -18.50 17.36
CA GLY A 71 -2.05 -17.98 16.10
C GLY A 71 -1.21 -18.95 15.25
N LEU A 72 -1.85 -19.86 14.51
CA LEU A 72 -1.19 -20.56 13.40
C LEU A 72 -0.94 -19.59 12.22
N GLN A 73 0.27 -19.05 12.13
CA GLN A 73 0.75 -18.34 10.95
C GLN A 73 1.19 -19.33 9.88
N ALA A 74 0.64 -19.22 8.67
CA ALA A 74 1.01 -20.09 7.55
C ALA A 74 1.08 -19.31 6.24
N LEU A 75 2.13 -19.56 5.46
CA LEU A 75 2.21 -19.11 4.07
C LEU A 75 1.22 -19.91 3.21
N LYS A 76 0.63 -19.25 2.22
CA LYS A 76 -0.32 -19.85 1.27
C LYS A 76 -0.11 -19.28 -0.12
N TRP A 77 0.22 -20.15 -1.06
CA TRP A 77 0.39 -19.83 -2.47
C TRP A 77 -0.94 -19.96 -3.20
N VAL A 78 -1.31 -18.98 -4.03
CA VAL A 78 -2.49 -19.04 -4.91
C VAL A 78 -2.08 -18.56 -6.29
N LYS A 79 -2.11 -19.47 -7.27
CA LYS A 79 -1.95 -19.13 -8.68
C LYS A 79 -3.32 -18.85 -9.28
N LEU A 80 -3.47 -17.68 -9.90
CA LEU A 80 -4.54 -17.44 -10.87
C LEU A 80 -4.12 -18.08 -12.20
N ALA A 81 -5.05 -18.76 -12.86
CA ALA A 81 -4.84 -19.17 -14.25
C ALA A 81 -5.27 -18.01 -15.16
N PRO A 82 -4.41 -17.51 -16.06
CA PRO A 82 -4.87 -16.84 -17.25
C PRO A 82 -5.59 -17.87 -18.14
N ASP A 83 -6.63 -17.47 -18.86
CA ASP A 83 -7.50 -18.35 -19.67
C ASP A 83 -6.79 -19.07 -20.83
N HIS A 84 -5.47 -18.91 -20.99
CA HIS A 84 -4.64 -19.53 -22.03
C HIS A 84 -3.46 -20.32 -21.45
N CYS A 85 -3.49 -20.71 -20.17
CA CYS A 85 -2.57 -21.71 -19.63
C CYS A 85 -2.95 -23.13 -20.14
N PRO A 86 -2.07 -23.89 -20.81
CA PRO A 86 -2.35 -25.28 -21.17
C PRO A 86 -2.52 -26.15 -19.91
N ALA A 87 -3.30 -27.23 -20.05
CA ALA A 87 -3.91 -27.98 -18.94
C ALA A 87 -2.96 -28.72 -17.97
N SER A 88 -1.64 -28.58 -18.11
CA SER A 88 -0.64 -29.12 -17.17
C SER A 88 -0.50 -28.32 -15.87
N ALA A 89 -1.15 -27.16 -15.75
CA ALA A 89 -1.02 -26.24 -14.60
C ALA A 89 -1.81 -26.64 -13.34
N HIS A 90 -2.66 -27.68 -13.38
CA HIS A 90 -3.48 -28.14 -12.24
C HIS A 90 -2.65 -28.95 -11.21
N GLY A 91 -1.66 -28.31 -10.58
CA GLY A 91 -0.65 -29.01 -9.75
C GLY A 91 0.13 -28.15 -8.75
N LEU A 92 -0.51 -27.14 -8.15
CA LEU A 92 0.09 -26.30 -7.10
C LEU A 92 -0.59 -26.52 -5.75
N GLN A 93 -0.21 -27.61 -5.09
CA GLN A 93 -0.40 -27.77 -3.65
C GLN A 93 0.41 -26.68 -2.96
N ALA A 94 -0.27 -25.77 -2.26
CA ALA A 94 0.37 -24.63 -1.61
C ALA A 94 1.37 -25.10 -0.54
N LEU A 95 2.60 -24.58 -0.57
CA LEU A 95 3.59 -24.86 0.47
C LEU A 95 3.11 -24.24 1.80
N LYS A 96 2.51 -25.09 2.64
CA LYS A 96 1.99 -24.72 3.96
C LYS A 96 3.04 -25.06 5.02
N GLU A 97 3.81 -24.06 5.41
CA GLU A 97 4.66 -24.10 6.60
C GLU A 97 3.82 -24.35 7.86
N SER A 98 4.37 -25.11 8.82
CA SER A 98 3.77 -25.42 10.12
C SER A 98 4.52 -24.80 11.31
N GLY A 99 5.67 -24.15 11.06
CA GLY A 99 6.39 -23.35 12.04
C GLY A 99 5.53 -22.27 12.71
N LYS A 100 5.75 -22.04 14.01
CA LYS A 100 4.87 -21.24 14.89
C LYS A 100 4.92 -19.72 14.65
N ASN A 101 5.82 -19.22 13.80
CA ASN A 101 6.20 -17.80 13.78
C ASN A 101 6.81 -17.38 12.42
N CYS A 102 5.97 -17.07 11.42
CA CYS A 102 6.41 -16.68 10.08
C CYS A 102 6.42 -15.14 9.92
N LYS A 103 7.40 -14.47 10.55
CA LYS A 103 7.45 -12.98 10.63
C LYS A 103 8.18 -12.27 9.48
N ALA A 104 9.02 -12.96 8.73
CA ALA A 104 9.78 -12.39 7.63
C ALA A 104 9.76 -13.33 6.44
N TYR A 105 9.44 -12.80 5.26
CA TYR A 105 9.66 -13.46 3.98
C TYR A 105 10.07 -12.45 2.92
N THR A 106 10.70 -12.91 1.86
CA THR A 106 11.03 -12.10 0.69
C THR A 106 11.10 -12.96 -0.58
N PHE A 107 10.86 -12.35 -1.73
CA PHE A 107 11.12 -12.92 -3.04
C PHE A 107 12.42 -12.35 -3.59
N SER A 108 13.08 -13.09 -4.47
CA SER A 108 14.08 -12.50 -5.36
C SER A 108 13.45 -11.48 -6.32
N LYS A 109 14.26 -10.57 -6.89
CA LYS A 109 13.78 -9.54 -7.84
C LYS A 109 13.14 -10.11 -9.10
N ASP A 110 13.57 -11.30 -9.53
CA ASP A 110 13.05 -12.06 -10.66
C ASP A 110 11.96 -13.09 -10.28
N GLY A 111 11.66 -13.25 -8.98
CA GLY A 111 10.72 -14.22 -8.43
C GLY A 111 11.12 -15.69 -8.57
N THR A 112 12.34 -16.03 -9.00
CA THR A 112 12.80 -17.43 -9.11
C THR A 112 13.13 -18.07 -7.77
N LEU A 113 13.42 -17.27 -6.73
CA LEU A 113 13.69 -17.69 -5.36
C LEU A 113 12.69 -17.07 -4.37
N PHE A 114 12.49 -17.78 -3.27
CA PHE A 114 11.70 -17.31 -2.13
C PHE A 114 12.38 -17.72 -0.82
N ALA A 115 12.44 -16.79 0.13
CA ALA A 115 13.02 -17.03 1.46
C ALA A 115 12.02 -16.66 2.56
N TRP A 116 11.97 -17.45 3.64
CA TRP A 116 11.17 -17.14 4.83
C TRP A 116 11.85 -17.61 6.11
N GLY A 117 11.66 -16.83 7.18
CA GLY A 117 12.02 -17.22 8.55
C GLY A 117 10.82 -17.83 9.27
N ASN A 118 10.94 -19.07 9.74
CA ASN A 118 9.86 -19.77 10.48
C ASN A 118 9.94 -19.59 12.02
N GLY A 119 10.88 -18.77 12.49
CA GLY A 119 11.17 -18.50 13.91
C GLY A 119 12.27 -19.37 14.51
N GLU A 120 12.70 -20.41 13.79
CA GLU A 120 13.81 -21.29 14.18
C GLU A 120 14.94 -21.22 13.14
N LYS A 121 14.58 -21.26 11.85
CA LYS A 121 15.48 -21.24 10.70
C LYS A 121 14.98 -20.28 9.61
N ILE A 122 15.89 -19.83 8.75
CA ILE A 122 15.56 -19.21 7.46
C ILE A 122 15.68 -20.28 6.39
N ASN A 123 14.61 -20.54 5.65
CA ASN A 123 14.63 -21.45 4.50
C ASN A 123 14.69 -20.65 3.20
N VAL A 124 15.44 -21.14 2.21
CA VAL A 124 15.49 -20.59 0.84
C VAL A 124 15.13 -21.69 -0.14
N ILE A 125 14.09 -21.46 -0.95
CA ILE A 125 13.65 -22.38 -2.03
C ILE A 125 13.81 -21.72 -3.40
N SER A 126 13.96 -22.54 -4.44
CA SER A 126 13.61 -22.11 -5.80
C SER A 126 12.11 -22.33 -6.02
N VAL A 127 11.40 -21.30 -6.49
CA VAL A 127 9.96 -21.35 -6.78
C VAL A 127 9.69 -22.27 -7.99
N THR A 128 10.60 -22.29 -8.98
CA THR A 128 10.47 -23.07 -10.21
C THR A 128 10.59 -24.57 -9.97
N THR A 129 11.60 -25.02 -9.22
CA THR A 129 11.81 -26.45 -8.93
C THR A 129 11.09 -26.92 -7.66
N LYS A 130 10.63 -25.99 -6.82
CA LYS A 130 10.10 -26.22 -5.46
C LYS A 130 11.11 -26.88 -4.50
N GLY A 131 12.39 -26.95 -4.88
CA GLY A 131 13.46 -27.51 -4.05
C GLY A 131 13.95 -26.52 -2.99
N LEU A 132 14.21 -27.04 -1.79
CA LEU A 132 15.01 -26.33 -0.77
C LEU A 132 16.46 -26.24 -1.27
N LEU A 133 17.00 -25.02 -1.29
CA LEU A 133 18.39 -24.74 -1.65
C LEU A 133 19.25 -24.69 -0.39
N HIS A 134 18.86 -23.85 0.58
CA HIS A 134 19.61 -23.61 1.82
C HIS A 134 18.70 -23.43 3.02
N SER A 135 19.23 -23.74 4.21
CA SER A 135 18.60 -23.51 5.50
C SER A 135 19.63 -22.93 6.47
N PHE A 136 19.32 -21.80 7.10
CA PHE A 136 20.20 -21.10 8.04
C PHE A 136 19.60 -21.06 9.44
N ASP A 137 20.36 -21.47 10.45
CA ASP A 137 19.88 -21.60 11.84
C ASP A 137 19.91 -20.25 12.57
N LEU A 138 19.04 -19.34 12.11
CA LEU A 138 19.00 -17.93 12.46
C LEU A 138 17.61 -17.54 13.04
N PRO A 139 17.27 -17.99 14.26
CA PRO A 139 15.92 -17.90 14.83
C PRO A 139 15.46 -16.46 15.12
N LYS A 140 16.38 -15.52 15.32
CA LYS A 140 16.08 -14.11 15.68
C LYS A 140 15.94 -13.19 14.47
N THR A 141 15.96 -13.71 13.25
CA THR A 141 15.90 -12.90 12.02
C THR A 141 14.52 -12.30 11.81
N VAL A 142 14.49 -10.99 11.52
CA VAL A 142 13.25 -10.22 11.30
C VAL A 142 13.24 -9.45 9.98
N CYS A 143 14.37 -9.38 9.27
CA CYS A 143 14.44 -8.85 7.91
C CYS A 143 15.26 -9.78 7.01
N LEU A 144 14.83 -9.90 5.75
CA LEU A 144 15.42 -10.71 4.68
C LEU A 144 15.36 -9.90 3.38
N GLU A 145 16.45 -9.85 2.62
CA GLU A 145 16.49 -9.17 1.32
C GLU A 145 17.51 -9.82 0.39
N PHE A 146 17.15 -10.03 -0.87
CA PHE A 146 18.06 -10.56 -1.90
C PHE A 146 18.71 -9.42 -2.68
N SER A 147 19.97 -9.60 -3.08
CA SER A 147 20.61 -8.71 -4.06
C SER A 147 19.97 -8.86 -5.46
N PRO A 148 20.05 -7.86 -6.37
CA PRO A 148 19.25 -7.79 -7.60
C PRO A 148 19.36 -8.92 -8.63
N LYS A 149 20.43 -9.74 -8.62
CA LYS A 149 20.60 -10.97 -9.42
C LYS A 149 20.69 -12.23 -8.55
N ASN A 150 20.26 -12.12 -7.29
CA ASN A 150 20.10 -13.21 -6.34
C ASN A 150 21.42 -13.92 -5.93
N THR A 151 22.57 -13.27 -6.04
CA THR A 151 23.84 -13.90 -5.58
C THR A 151 24.03 -13.80 -4.07
N VAL A 152 23.50 -12.77 -3.42
CA VAL A 152 23.61 -12.54 -1.97
C VAL A 152 22.22 -12.48 -1.31
N LEU A 153 22.10 -13.13 -0.15
CA LEU A 153 20.98 -12.96 0.78
C LEU A 153 21.47 -12.17 2.00
N ALA A 154 20.91 -10.98 2.20
CA ALA A 154 21.07 -10.19 3.40
C ALA A 154 20.05 -10.62 4.46
N THR A 155 20.52 -10.81 5.69
CA THR A 155 19.70 -11.20 6.85
C THR A 155 20.00 -10.26 8.02
N TRP A 156 18.98 -9.87 8.78
CA TRP A 156 19.16 -9.01 9.96
C TRP A 156 18.35 -9.43 11.17
N GLN A 157 19.03 -9.41 12.32
CA GLN A 157 18.50 -9.71 13.64
C GLN A 157 18.54 -8.44 14.51
N PRO A 158 17.63 -8.28 15.48
CA PRO A 158 17.74 -7.22 16.48
C PRO A 158 19.09 -7.27 17.20
N TYR A 159 19.80 -6.15 17.24
CA TYR A 159 21.12 -6.05 17.89
C TYR A 159 21.03 -6.35 19.39
N THR A 160 21.85 -7.30 19.87
CA THR A 160 21.96 -7.67 21.29
C THR A 160 23.40 -7.73 21.76
N THR A 161 23.70 -7.06 22.87
CA THR A 161 24.94 -7.22 23.64
C THR A 161 24.78 -8.32 24.69
N SER A 162 25.81 -9.14 24.92
CA SER A 162 25.92 -9.95 26.13
C SER A 162 26.51 -9.12 27.28
N LYS A 163 26.76 -9.73 28.44
CA LYS A 163 27.52 -9.08 29.52
C LYS A 163 29.03 -9.14 29.28
N ASP A 164 29.47 -10.15 28.54
CA ASP A 164 30.89 -10.50 28.35
C ASP A 164 31.48 -9.93 27.05
N ASP A 165 30.62 -9.60 26.07
CA ASP A 165 30.98 -8.90 24.83
C ASP A 165 30.19 -7.58 24.70
N THR A 166 30.88 -6.48 24.95
CA THR A 166 30.37 -5.11 24.87
C THR A 166 30.43 -4.51 23.46
N ALA A 167 31.16 -5.12 22.51
CA ALA A 167 31.13 -4.72 21.10
C ALA A 167 29.79 -5.11 20.46
N GLY A 168 29.28 -6.28 20.86
CA GLY A 168 27.96 -6.82 20.51
C GLY A 168 28.00 -7.73 19.29
N ILE A 169 27.12 -8.75 19.30
CA ILE A 169 27.14 -9.83 18.31
C ILE A 169 26.82 -9.28 16.91
N PRO A 170 27.60 -9.64 15.86
CA PRO A 170 27.30 -9.28 14.47
C PRO A 170 25.89 -9.74 14.06
N ASN A 171 25.03 -8.77 13.74
CA ASN A 171 23.59 -8.96 13.58
C ASN A 171 23.07 -8.67 12.16
N LEU A 172 23.94 -8.21 11.26
CA LEU A 172 23.74 -8.19 9.80
C LEU A 172 24.65 -9.28 9.21
N GLN A 173 24.10 -10.25 8.48
CA GLN A 173 24.87 -11.34 7.86
C GLN A 173 24.53 -11.46 6.38
N LEU A 174 25.55 -11.54 5.54
CA LEU A 174 25.46 -11.67 4.09
C LEU A 174 25.90 -13.07 3.67
N TYR A 175 24.99 -13.81 3.02
CA TYR A 175 25.21 -15.18 2.57
C TYR A 175 25.28 -15.27 1.04
N ASP A 176 26.21 -16.04 0.49
CA ASP A 176 26.14 -16.46 -0.92
C ASP A 176 25.02 -17.47 -1.10
N VAL A 177 24.07 -17.16 -1.98
CA VAL A 177 22.88 -17.96 -2.25
C VAL A 177 23.21 -19.24 -3.02
N LYS A 178 24.37 -19.32 -3.69
CA LYS A 178 24.82 -20.53 -4.39
C LYS A 178 25.45 -21.52 -3.41
N THR A 179 26.48 -21.09 -2.66
CA THR A 179 27.23 -21.98 -1.75
C THR A 179 26.62 -22.14 -0.36
N GLY A 180 25.75 -21.23 0.08
CA GLY A 180 25.25 -21.18 1.46
C GLY A 180 26.28 -20.65 2.46
N THR A 181 27.44 -20.17 2.01
CA THR A 181 28.49 -19.66 2.90
C THR A 181 28.21 -18.22 3.35
N CYS A 182 28.57 -17.89 4.59
CA CYS A 182 28.53 -16.51 5.07
C CYS A 182 29.74 -15.75 4.49
N LEU A 183 29.49 -14.79 3.61
CA LEU A 183 30.50 -13.93 2.99
C LEU A 183 31.04 -12.91 4.00
N LYS A 184 30.14 -12.31 4.81
CA LYS A 184 30.50 -11.33 5.82
C LYS A 184 29.42 -11.15 6.88
N SER A 185 29.87 -10.93 8.11
CA SER A 185 29.03 -10.48 9.22
C SER A 185 29.43 -9.05 9.61
N PHE A 186 28.43 -8.20 9.87
CA PHE A 186 28.59 -6.81 10.29
C PHE A 186 27.73 -6.53 11.53
N ILE A 187 28.13 -5.51 12.31
CA ILE A 187 27.29 -4.95 13.38
C ILE A 187 26.49 -3.78 12.81
N GLN A 188 25.17 -3.82 12.98
CA GLN A 188 24.23 -2.82 12.46
C GLN A 188 23.15 -2.53 13.51
N LYS A 189 23.41 -1.52 14.35
CA LYS A 189 22.63 -1.22 15.57
C LYS A 189 21.26 -0.59 15.29
N LYS A 190 21.06 0.06 14.15
CA LYS A 190 19.77 0.61 13.70
C LYS A 190 19.08 -0.35 12.74
N MET A 191 17.75 -0.46 12.84
CA MET A 191 16.91 -1.16 11.86
C MET A 191 16.66 -0.30 10.61
N GLN A 192 16.70 1.02 10.75
CA GLN A 192 16.71 1.94 9.61
C GLN A 192 18.03 1.77 8.85
N ASN A 193 17.94 1.60 7.53
CA ASN A 193 19.09 1.34 6.65
C ASN A 193 19.92 0.13 7.12
N TRP A 194 19.23 -0.94 7.51
CA TRP A 194 19.86 -2.20 7.93
C TRP A 194 20.56 -2.92 6.78
N CYS A 195 19.96 -2.88 5.58
CA CYS A 195 20.42 -3.58 4.39
C CYS A 195 21.45 -2.74 3.62
N PRO A 196 22.50 -3.35 3.04
CA PRO A 196 23.28 -2.72 1.99
C PRO A 196 22.44 -2.46 0.74
N SER A 197 22.90 -1.56 -0.14
CA SER A 197 22.24 -1.23 -1.41
C SER A 197 23.14 -1.61 -2.57
N TRP A 198 22.65 -2.47 -3.46
CA TRP A 198 23.38 -2.98 -4.63
C TRP A 198 22.98 -2.25 -5.92
N SER A 199 23.92 -2.11 -6.85
CA SER A 199 23.62 -1.81 -8.26
C SER A 199 22.79 -2.95 -8.88
N GLU A 200 22.04 -2.67 -9.94
CA GLU A 200 21.21 -3.70 -10.60
C GLU A 200 22.04 -4.82 -11.25
N ASP A 201 23.33 -4.56 -11.49
CA ASP A 201 24.30 -5.54 -11.97
C ASP A 201 25.11 -6.24 -10.85
N GLU A 202 24.89 -5.88 -9.59
CA GLU A 202 25.61 -6.35 -8.38
C GLU A 202 27.13 -6.09 -8.34
N THR A 203 27.71 -5.37 -9.31
CA THR A 203 29.15 -5.10 -9.29
C THR A 203 29.53 -4.04 -8.25
N LEU A 204 28.56 -3.25 -7.77
CA LEU A 204 28.74 -2.27 -6.69
C LEU A 204 27.74 -2.54 -5.56
N CYS A 205 28.23 -2.56 -4.33
CA CYS A 205 27.42 -2.58 -3.11
C CYS A 205 27.83 -1.45 -2.18
N ALA A 206 26.87 -0.65 -1.74
CA ALA A 206 27.05 0.48 -0.84
C ALA A 206 26.46 0.19 0.55
N ARG A 207 27.17 0.55 1.63
CA ARG A 207 26.69 0.41 3.02
C ARG A 207 26.82 1.72 3.79
N ASN A 208 25.76 2.13 4.48
CA ASN A 208 25.77 3.28 5.38
C ASN A 208 26.55 2.94 6.66
N VAL A 209 27.52 3.78 7.00
CA VAL A 209 28.31 3.76 8.24
C VAL A 209 28.31 5.19 8.81
N ASN A 210 28.53 5.34 10.13
CA ASN A 210 28.46 6.66 10.78
C ASN A 210 29.40 7.69 10.12
N ASN A 211 28.83 8.64 9.35
CA ASN A 211 29.50 9.67 8.54
C ASN A 211 30.19 9.20 7.23
N GLU A 212 30.02 7.94 6.81
CA GLU A 212 30.65 7.41 5.58
C GLU A 212 29.70 6.45 4.85
N VAL A 213 29.63 6.55 3.52
CA VAL A 213 29.14 5.41 2.70
C VAL A 213 30.35 4.62 2.24
N HIS A 214 30.40 3.33 2.61
CA HIS A 214 31.44 2.40 2.18
C HIS A 214 30.97 1.66 0.94
N PHE A 215 31.82 1.64 -0.09
CA PHE A 215 31.55 0.94 -1.34
C PHE A 215 32.44 -0.31 -1.46
N PHE A 216 31.81 -1.42 -1.83
CA PHE A 216 32.42 -2.73 -2.06
C PHE A 216 32.16 -3.13 -3.50
N GLU A 217 33.17 -3.62 -4.19
CA GLU A 217 33.05 -4.06 -5.58
C GLU A 217 32.96 -5.59 -5.69
N ASN A 218 32.19 -6.07 -6.67
CA ASN A 218 32.05 -7.48 -7.02
C ASN A 218 31.70 -8.40 -5.82
N ASN A 219 30.86 -7.90 -4.89
CA ASN A 219 30.52 -8.54 -3.61
C ASN A 219 31.72 -8.91 -2.70
N ASN A 220 32.91 -8.31 -2.89
CA ASN A 220 34.05 -8.51 -1.99
C ASN A 220 33.93 -7.63 -0.73
N PHE A 221 33.17 -8.11 0.25
CA PHE A 221 32.95 -7.43 1.53
C PHE A 221 34.17 -7.40 2.49
N ASN A 222 35.36 -7.83 2.04
CA ASN A 222 36.60 -7.74 2.81
C ASN A 222 37.38 -6.45 2.55
N THR A 223 37.26 -5.88 1.35
CA THR A 223 38.02 -4.70 0.92
C THR A 223 37.06 -3.59 0.54
N ILE A 224 37.18 -2.43 1.19
CA ILE A 224 36.40 -1.24 0.82
C ILE A 224 37.10 -0.61 -0.38
N ALA A 225 36.46 -0.63 -1.55
CA ALA A 225 37.02 -0.11 -2.80
C ALA A 225 37.08 1.42 -2.79
N ASN A 226 36.04 2.08 -2.25
CA ASN A 226 35.97 3.53 -2.14
C ASN A 226 35.06 3.97 -0.97
N LYS A 227 35.16 5.23 -0.54
CA LYS A 227 34.39 5.81 0.56
C LYS A 227 33.94 7.23 0.24
N LEU A 228 32.65 7.49 0.36
CA LEU A 228 32.13 8.86 0.38
C LEU A 228 32.05 9.34 1.83
N HIS A 229 33.02 10.14 2.26
CA HIS A 229 33.09 10.71 3.62
C HIS A 229 32.34 12.04 3.69
N LEU A 230 31.22 12.10 4.42
CA LEU A 230 30.48 13.34 4.68
C LEU A 230 30.00 13.38 6.13
N LYS A 231 30.29 14.50 6.82
CA LYS A 231 29.89 14.68 8.22
C LYS A 231 28.36 14.59 8.34
N LYS A 232 27.89 13.67 9.19
CA LYS A 232 26.48 13.41 9.52
C LYS A 232 25.60 12.90 8.36
N ILE A 233 26.10 12.04 7.48
CA ILE A 233 25.21 11.24 6.61
C ILE A 233 24.14 10.57 7.48
N ASN A 234 22.87 10.84 7.19
CA ASN A 234 21.74 10.17 7.83
C ASN A 234 21.17 9.07 6.94
N ASP A 235 21.08 9.33 5.63
CA ASP A 235 20.45 8.44 4.67
C ASP A 235 21.12 8.53 3.29
N PHE A 236 21.01 7.47 2.49
CA PHE A 236 21.53 7.42 1.12
C PHE A 236 20.69 6.47 0.25
N VAL A 237 20.62 6.72 -1.06
CA VAL A 237 20.02 5.78 -2.03
C VAL A 237 20.89 5.72 -3.28
N LEU A 238 21.33 4.51 -3.64
CA LEU A 238 22.03 4.23 -4.89
C LEU A 238 21.05 4.27 -6.08
N SER A 239 21.52 4.72 -7.24
CA SER A 239 20.69 4.77 -8.44
C SER A 239 20.43 3.38 -9.03
N PRO A 240 19.24 3.12 -9.61
CA PRO A 240 19.02 1.97 -10.47
C PRO A 240 19.83 2.07 -11.78
N GLY A 241 19.79 1.04 -12.62
CA GLY A 241 20.47 1.00 -13.90
C GLY A 241 21.96 0.58 -13.85
N PRO A 242 22.60 0.53 -15.03
CA PRO A 242 24.02 0.24 -15.20
C PRO A 242 24.90 1.47 -14.96
N GLN A 243 26.20 1.34 -15.23
CA GLN A 243 27.17 2.44 -15.13
C GLN A 243 26.84 3.64 -16.03
N PRO A 244 27.19 4.88 -15.62
CA PRO A 244 27.84 5.23 -14.35
C PRO A 244 26.85 5.29 -13.18
N TYR A 245 27.18 4.60 -12.07
CA TYR A 245 26.33 4.60 -10.87
C TYR A 245 26.36 5.97 -10.19
N LYS A 246 25.21 6.37 -9.64
CA LYS A 246 25.03 7.64 -8.96
C LYS A 246 24.50 7.38 -7.55
N VAL A 247 24.88 8.20 -6.60
CA VAL A 247 24.44 8.07 -5.21
C VAL A 247 23.84 9.38 -4.72
N ALA A 248 22.59 9.32 -4.26
CA ALA A 248 21.94 10.43 -3.57
C ALA A 248 22.20 10.28 -2.07
N VAL A 249 22.66 11.34 -1.41
CA VAL A 249 23.03 11.32 0.01
C VAL A 249 22.36 12.48 0.74
N TYR A 250 21.69 12.18 1.85
CA TYR A 250 21.05 13.14 2.74
C TYR A 250 21.89 13.43 3.98
N VAL A 251 22.13 14.72 4.23
CA VAL A 251 22.74 15.25 5.44
C VAL A 251 21.76 16.25 6.10
N PRO A 252 21.33 16.03 7.35
CA PRO A 252 20.46 16.93 8.06
C PRO A 252 21.22 18.16 8.58
N GLY A 253 20.60 19.32 8.46
CA GLY A 253 21.12 20.59 8.96
C GLY A 253 21.15 20.62 10.48
N SER A 254 22.14 21.33 11.05
CA SER A 254 22.27 21.47 12.51
C SER A 254 22.13 22.92 12.97
N LYS A 255 21.24 23.16 13.94
CA LYS A 255 21.06 24.44 14.67
C LYS A 255 21.09 25.68 13.76
N GLY A 256 20.20 25.73 12.76
CA GLY A 256 20.03 26.86 11.86
C GLY A 256 20.71 26.72 10.49
N ALA A 257 21.70 25.82 10.34
CA ALA A 257 22.20 25.43 9.03
C ALA A 257 21.12 24.65 8.24
N PRO A 258 21.05 24.79 6.90
CA PRO A 258 20.14 24.02 6.07
C PRO A 258 20.52 22.53 6.04
N SER A 259 19.52 21.68 5.82
CA SER A 259 19.74 20.30 5.36
C SER A 259 20.07 20.30 3.87
N PHE A 260 20.70 19.23 3.38
CA PHE A 260 20.96 19.08 1.95
C PHE A 260 20.89 17.63 1.46
N VAL A 261 20.45 17.47 0.21
CA VAL A 261 20.66 16.26 -0.59
C VAL A 261 21.66 16.56 -1.69
N ARG A 262 22.66 15.70 -1.84
CA ARG A 262 23.67 15.77 -2.91
C ARG A 262 23.68 14.49 -3.72
N LEU A 263 23.87 14.65 -5.02
CA LEU A 263 24.06 13.55 -5.96
C LEU A 263 25.53 13.52 -6.35
N TYR A 264 26.17 12.37 -6.23
CA TYR A 264 27.55 12.11 -6.67
C TYR A 264 27.57 10.99 -7.70
N GLN A 265 28.64 10.88 -8.49
CA GLN A 265 28.89 9.75 -9.39
C GLN A 265 29.97 8.85 -8.80
N TYR A 266 29.75 7.54 -8.75
CA TYR A 266 30.82 6.60 -8.39
C TYR A 266 31.83 6.48 -9.55
N PRO A 267 33.16 6.44 -9.30
CA PRO A 267 33.88 6.53 -8.02
C PRO A 267 34.29 7.96 -7.60
N ASN A 268 33.84 9.00 -8.32
CA ASN A 268 34.35 10.36 -8.23
C ASN A 268 33.72 11.12 -7.04
N PHE A 269 34.42 11.18 -5.90
CA PHE A 269 33.93 11.81 -4.67
C PHE A 269 34.75 13.01 -4.18
N ASP A 270 36.06 13.05 -4.44
CA ASP A 270 36.98 13.99 -3.78
C ASP A 270 37.20 15.33 -4.50
N GLU A 271 36.74 15.47 -5.75
CA GLU A 271 36.91 16.73 -6.50
C GLU A 271 36.01 17.86 -5.95
N PRO A 272 36.45 19.13 -6.01
CA PRO A 272 35.66 20.29 -5.57
C PRO A 272 34.26 20.42 -6.19
N HIS A 273 34.04 19.78 -7.35
CA HIS A 273 32.77 19.74 -8.07
C HIS A 273 32.23 18.31 -8.30
N ALA A 274 32.67 17.32 -7.52
CA ALA A 274 32.23 15.92 -7.62
C ALA A 274 30.71 15.70 -7.39
N ALA A 275 30.02 16.67 -6.78
CA ALA A 275 28.57 16.63 -6.61
C ALA A 275 27.86 17.10 -7.91
N LEU A 276 27.38 16.14 -8.71
CA LEU A 276 26.55 16.35 -9.91
C LEU A 276 25.39 17.34 -9.67
N ALA A 277 24.79 17.29 -8.48
CA ALA A 277 23.75 18.22 -8.05
C ALA A 277 23.75 18.36 -6.52
N ASN A 278 23.36 19.53 -6.03
CA ASN A 278 23.28 19.84 -4.60
C ASN A 278 22.01 20.68 -4.34
N LYS A 279 21.06 20.15 -3.56
CA LYS A 279 19.84 20.85 -3.16
C LYS A 279 19.79 21.03 -1.65
N SER A 280 19.92 22.29 -1.22
CA SER A 280 19.69 22.69 0.18
C SER A 280 18.22 23.03 0.42
N PHE A 281 17.76 22.76 1.64
CA PHE A 281 16.44 23.14 2.14
C PHE A 281 16.49 23.29 3.67
N PHE A 282 15.66 24.17 4.21
CA PHE A 282 15.46 24.32 5.65
C PHE A 282 14.28 23.46 6.10
N LYS A 283 14.08 23.29 7.42
CA LYS A 283 12.98 22.51 8.00
C LYS A 283 12.89 21.08 7.42
N ALA A 284 13.78 20.17 7.84
CA ALA A 284 13.67 18.75 7.51
C ALA A 284 14.20 17.87 8.64
N ASP A 285 13.28 17.23 9.36
CA ASP A 285 13.58 16.25 10.41
C ASP A 285 13.75 14.85 9.80
N LYS A 286 12.93 14.55 8.78
CA LYS A 286 13.02 13.34 7.94
C LYS A 286 13.01 13.70 6.46
N VAL A 287 13.68 12.87 5.65
CA VAL A 287 13.67 12.93 4.18
C VAL A 287 13.43 11.54 3.62
N THR A 288 12.75 11.47 2.47
CA THR A 288 12.62 10.26 1.63
C THR A 288 13.14 10.60 0.23
N MET A 289 14.02 9.77 -0.33
CA MET A 289 14.61 9.96 -1.67
C MET A 289 14.13 8.86 -2.62
N LEU A 290 13.60 9.24 -3.78
CA LEU A 290 12.99 8.35 -4.76
C LEU A 290 13.63 8.57 -6.14
N TRP A 291 14.52 7.66 -6.55
CA TRP A 291 15.07 7.65 -7.92
C TRP A 291 14.00 7.28 -8.95
N ASN A 292 14.09 7.88 -10.15
CA ASN A 292 13.40 7.34 -11.31
C ASN A 292 14.11 6.10 -11.88
N LYS A 293 13.38 5.26 -12.61
CA LYS A 293 13.86 3.97 -13.13
C LYS A 293 15.05 4.11 -14.09
N LYS A 294 15.19 5.26 -14.76
CA LYS A 294 16.31 5.59 -15.67
C LYS A 294 17.52 6.25 -14.98
N ALA A 295 17.50 6.45 -13.66
CA ALA A 295 18.58 7.12 -12.92
C ALA A 295 18.98 8.50 -13.48
N THR A 296 18.02 9.27 -13.98
CA THR A 296 18.22 10.66 -14.46
C THR A 296 17.74 11.70 -13.46
N ALA A 297 16.88 11.34 -12.51
CA ALA A 297 16.35 12.26 -11.51
C ALA A 297 15.96 11.57 -10.18
N VAL A 298 15.94 12.37 -9.11
CA VAL A 298 15.50 12.02 -7.76
C VAL A 298 14.39 12.97 -7.33
N LEU A 299 13.29 12.42 -6.81
CA LEU A 299 12.33 13.18 -6.01
C LEU A 299 12.70 13.08 -4.53
N VAL A 300 12.70 14.21 -3.85
CA VAL A 300 13.06 14.33 -2.43
C VAL A 300 11.87 14.90 -1.70
N ILE A 301 11.21 14.07 -0.88
CA ILE A 301 10.18 14.51 0.06
C ILE A 301 10.90 14.87 1.36
N ALA A 302 10.84 16.14 1.77
CA ALA A 302 11.29 16.58 3.08
C ALA A 302 10.09 16.80 4.00
N SER A 303 10.22 16.46 5.28
CA SER A 303 9.16 16.62 6.27
C SER A 303 9.70 17.08 7.62
N THR A 304 8.91 17.91 8.30
CA THR A 304 9.07 18.22 9.73
C THR A 304 7.96 17.59 10.54
N ASP A 305 8.28 17.20 11.78
CA ASP A 305 7.31 16.58 12.68
C ASP A 305 6.52 17.64 13.48
N VAL A 306 7.10 18.82 13.72
CA VAL A 306 6.46 19.95 14.41
C VAL A 306 6.83 21.26 13.72
N ASP A 307 5.82 22.00 13.23
CA ASP A 307 6.06 23.35 12.71
C ASP A 307 6.27 24.34 13.86
N LYS A 308 7.45 24.96 13.87
CA LYS A 308 7.88 25.90 14.92
C LYS A 308 7.16 27.25 14.87
N THR A 309 6.36 27.52 13.83
CA THR A 309 5.45 28.69 13.82
C THR A 309 4.11 28.42 14.51
N GLY A 310 3.81 27.16 14.83
CA GLY A 310 2.54 26.75 15.44
C GLY A 310 1.36 26.70 14.47
N ALA A 311 1.56 26.96 13.18
CA ALA A 311 0.50 26.97 12.17
C ALA A 311 0.01 25.56 11.79
N SER A 312 0.82 24.52 12.01
CA SER A 312 0.47 23.12 11.74
C SER A 312 0.91 22.18 12.86
N TYR A 313 -0.06 21.50 13.47
CA TYR A 313 0.18 20.42 14.44
C TYR A 313 0.82 19.17 13.79
N TYR A 314 0.71 19.02 12.47
CA TYR A 314 1.27 17.90 11.70
C TYR A 314 2.52 18.29 10.91
N GLY A 315 3.17 19.40 11.29
CA GLY A 315 4.36 19.91 10.62
C GLY A 315 4.12 20.39 9.18
N GLU A 316 5.20 20.44 8.42
CA GLU A 316 5.27 20.92 7.03
C GLU A 316 6.01 19.89 6.17
N GLN A 317 5.57 19.70 4.93
CA GLN A 317 6.18 18.80 3.95
C GLN A 317 6.39 19.50 2.61
N THR A 318 7.56 19.29 2.01
CA THR A 318 7.94 19.88 0.72
C THR A 318 8.45 18.81 -0.24
N LEU A 319 8.14 18.96 -1.53
CA LEU A 319 8.62 18.10 -2.60
C LEU A 319 9.65 18.83 -3.45
N HIS A 320 10.83 18.23 -3.60
CA HIS A 320 11.91 18.75 -4.43
C HIS A 320 12.24 17.76 -5.54
N TYR A 321 12.65 18.28 -6.70
CA TYR A 321 13.18 17.52 -7.82
C TYR A 321 14.67 17.84 -7.97
N ILE A 322 15.49 16.82 -8.25
CA ILE A 322 16.92 16.97 -8.52
C ILE A 322 17.28 16.08 -9.72
N GLY A 323 17.69 16.69 -10.83
CA GLY A 323 18.19 16.00 -12.02
C GLY A 323 19.70 15.73 -11.91
N THR A 324 20.19 14.67 -12.57
CA THR A 324 21.63 14.34 -12.61
C THR A 324 22.45 15.24 -13.54
N ASN A 325 21.79 16.24 -14.14
CA ASN A 325 22.34 17.33 -14.95
C ASN A 325 22.58 18.62 -14.13
N GLY A 326 22.35 18.59 -12.81
CA GLY A 326 22.48 19.75 -11.92
C GLY A 326 21.19 20.57 -11.73
N GLU A 327 20.15 20.34 -12.54
CA GLU A 327 18.85 21.01 -12.37
C GLU A 327 18.22 20.64 -11.03
N SER A 328 17.67 21.62 -10.30
CA SER A 328 16.91 21.32 -9.09
C SER A 328 15.75 22.30 -8.83
N ALA A 329 14.56 21.75 -8.64
CA ALA A 329 13.32 22.52 -8.49
C ALA A 329 12.64 22.24 -7.14
N VAL A 330 11.69 23.09 -6.76
CA VAL A 330 10.69 22.81 -5.73
C VAL A 330 9.37 22.61 -6.46
N VAL A 331 8.75 21.44 -6.31
CA VAL A 331 7.48 21.13 -6.98
C VAL A 331 6.39 21.94 -6.30
N GLN A 332 5.74 22.83 -7.06
CA GLN A 332 4.69 23.69 -6.53
C GLN A 332 3.39 22.90 -6.42
N LEU A 333 2.92 22.70 -5.18
CA LEU A 333 1.71 21.94 -4.87
C LEU A 333 0.54 22.92 -4.60
N PRO A 334 -0.36 23.17 -5.56
CA PRO A 334 -1.38 24.24 -5.48
C PRO A 334 -2.51 24.00 -4.45
N LYS A 335 -2.35 23.06 -3.51
CA LYS A 335 -3.29 22.82 -2.41
C LYS A 335 -2.54 22.54 -1.11
N ASN A 336 -2.73 23.41 -0.12
CA ASN A 336 -2.13 23.28 1.22
C ASN A 336 -2.55 21.98 1.92
N GLY A 337 -1.60 21.39 2.66
CA GLY A 337 -1.75 20.16 3.43
C GLY A 337 -0.59 19.19 3.18
N PRO A 338 -0.64 17.97 3.76
CA PRO A 338 0.44 16.99 3.64
C PRO A 338 0.54 16.40 2.23
N ILE A 339 1.70 15.81 1.95
CA ILE A 339 1.94 14.92 0.82
C ILE A 339 1.67 13.49 1.31
N TYR A 340 0.64 12.84 0.76
CA TYR A 340 0.29 11.47 1.14
C TYR A 340 1.13 10.43 0.40
N ASP A 341 1.38 10.66 -0.89
CA ASP A 341 2.11 9.73 -1.75
C ASP A 341 2.72 10.45 -2.97
N VAL A 342 3.85 9.94 -3.48
CA VAL A 342 4.51 10.42 -4.71
C VAL A 342 5.16 9.23 -5.43
N VAL A 343 4.77 8.99 -6.67
CA VAL A 343 5.23 7.84 -7.47
C VAL A 343 5.69 8.25 -8.87
N TRP A 344 6.83 7.68 -9.29
CA TRP A 344 7.34 7.79 -10.66
C TRP A 344 6.54 6.92 -11.62
N ASN A 345 6.30 7.41 -12.84
CA ASN A 345 5.88 6.57 -13.96
C ASN A 345 7.07 5.69 -14.40
N SER A 346 6.83 4.43 -14.77
CA SER A 346 7.82 3.52 -15.35
C SER A 346 8.58 4.12 -16.55
N SER A 347 7.95 5.03 -17.31
CA SER A 347 8.59 5.80 -18.39
C SER A 347 9.78 6.65 -17.93
N SER A 348 9.82 7.01 -16.64
CA SER A 348 10.71 8.00 -16.01
C SER A 348 10.64 9.42 -16.61
N THR A 349 9.53 9.77 -17.28
CA THR A 349 9.27 11.13 -17.82
C THR A 349 8.36 11.98 -16.94
N GLU A 350 7.59 11.35 -16.06
CA GLU A 350 6.50 11.94 -15.29
C GLU A 350 6.40 11.28 -13.91
N PHE A 351 5.82 12.01 -12.95
CA PHE A 351 5.46 11.48 -11.63
C PHE A 351 4.08 11.96 -11.20
N CYS A 352 3.36 11.16 -10.42
CA CYS A 352 2.10 11.56 -9.78
C CYS A 352 2.34 11.88 -8.32
N ALA A 353 1.79 12.99 -7.82
CA ALA A 353 1.76 13.31 -6.40
C ALA A 353 0.31 13.41 -5.89
N VAL A 354 0.05 12.92 -4.68
CA VAL A 354 -1.24 13.01 -3.97
C VAL A 354 -1.05 13.85 -2.71
N TYR A 355 -1.72 14.99 -2.62
CA TYR A 355 -1.37 16.05 -1.67
C TYR A 355 -2.55 16.95 -1.27
N GLY A 356 -2.35 17.71 -0.20
CA GLY A 356 -3.28 18.72 0.30
C GLY A 356 -4.42 18.14 1.14
N PHE A 357 -5.00 18.93 2.03
CA PHE A 357 -5.99 18.46 3.01
C PHE A 357 -7.19 17.76 2.35
N MET A 358 -7.63 16.64 2.94
CA MET A 358 -8.72 15.79 2.45
C MET A 358 -10.01 16.59 2.16
N PRO A 359 -10.70 16.38 1.02
CA PRO A 359 -10.37 15.46 -0.08
C PRO A 359 -9.09 15.88 -0.84
N ALA A 360 -8.12 14.97 -0.96
CA ALA A 360 -6.79 15.29 -1.47
C ALA A 360 -6.79 15.55 -2.98
N LYS A 361 -5.92 16.48 -3.40
CA LYS A 361 -5.64 16.73 -4.82
C LYS A 361 -4.66 15.69 -5.35
N ALA A 362 -4.75 15.35 -6.63
CA ALA A 362 -3.78 14.48 -7.28
C ALA A 362 -3.44 15.03 -8.66
N THR A 363 -2.15 15.04 -9.01
CA THR A 363 -1.67 15.72 -10.21
C THR A 363 -0.46 14.98 -10.76
N VAL A 364 -0.42 14.79 -12.08
CA VAL A 364 0.78 14.33 -12.80
C VAL A 364 1.64 15.54 -13.13
N PHE A 365 2.94 15.44 -12.88
CA PHE A 365 3.94 16.46 -13.19
C PHE A 365 5.01 15.92 -14.15
N ASN A 366 5.55 16.78 -15.00
CA ASN A 366 6.67 16.46 -15.89
C ASN A 366 8.03 16.64 -15.17
N LEU A 367 9.15 16.37 -15.86
CA LEU A 367 10.50 16.59 -15.32
C LEU A 367 10.85 18.07 -15.01
N LYS A 368 10.13 19.04 -15.58
CA LYS A 368 10.26 20.47 -15.25
C LYS A 368 9.45 20.88 -14.03
N CYS A 369 8.70 19.94 -13.44
CA CYS A 369 7.74 20.15 -12.36
C CYS A 369 6.49 20.96 -12.73
N ASP A 370 6.17 21.07 -14.03
CA ASP A 370 4.89 21.62 -14.50
C ASP A 370 3.77 20.56 -14.35
N PRO A 371 2.55 20.94 -13.97
CA PRO A 371 1.40 20.03 -13.93
C PRO A 371 0.92 19.68 -15.35
N VAL A 372 0.97 18.39 -15.69
CA VAL A 372 0.52 17.83 -16.98
C VAL A 372 -0.98 17.55 -16.96
N PHE A 373 -1.47 16.91 -15.89
CA PHE A 373 -2.89 16.62 -15.72
C PHE A 373 -3.31 16.65 -14.24
N ASP A 374 -4.39 17.36 -13.96
CA ASP A 374 -5.00 17.47 -12.64
C ASP A 374 -6.26 16.59 -12.51
N PHE A 375 -6.22 15.61 -11.62
CA PHE A 375 -7.36 14.71 -11.34
C PHE A 375 -8.40 15.33 -10.40
N GLY A 376 -8.32 16.63 -10.08
CA GLY A 376 -9.25 17.33 -9.18
C GLY A 376 -9.02 16.99 -7.71
N THR A 377 -10.08 16.93 -6.89
CA THR A 377 -10.02 16.47 -5.49
C THR A 377 -10.87 15.22 -5.24
N GLY A 378 -10.40 14.33 -4.35
CA GLY A 378 -11.13 13.12 -3.99
C GLY A 378 -10.60 12.46 -2.71
N PRO A 379 -11.30 11.44 -2.16
CA PRO A 379 -10.88 10.74 -0.94
C PRO A 379 -9.78 9.71 -1.27
N ARG A 380 -8.57 10.19 -1.59
CA ARG A 380 -7.41 9.39 -2.02
C ARG A 380 -6.15 9.75 -1.25
N ASN A 381 -5.35 8.75 -0.88
CA ASN A 381 -4.09 8.88 -0.14
C ASN A 381 -2.94 8.04 -0.73
N ALA A 382 -3.15 7.35 -1.85
CA ALA A 382 -2.11 6.59 -2.54
C ALA A 382 -2.28 6.61 -4.06
N ALA A 383 -1.20 6.40 -4.79
CA ALA A 383 -1.13 6.36 -6.25
C ALA A 383 -0.27 5.17 -6.73
N TYR A 384 -0.79 4.37 -7.64
CA TYR A 384 -0.13 3.14 -8.11
C TYR A 384 -0.12 3.06 -9.63
N TYR A 385 1.03 3.34 -10.25
CA TYR A 385 1.26 3.02 -11.65
C TYR A 385 1.32 1.50 -11.85
N SER A 386 0.68 1.03 -12.92
CA SER A 386 0.90 -0.30 -13.50
C SER A 386 2.38 -0.52 -13.84
N PRO A 387 2.88 -1.77 -13.91
CA PRO A 387 4.29 -2.06 -14.21
C PRO A 387 4.80 -1.39 -15.49
N HIS A 388 3.93 -1.31 -16.51
CA HIS A 388 4.21 -0.67 -17.79
C HIS A 388 3.97 0.86 -17.81
N GLY A 389 3.30 1.42 -16.79
CA GLY A 389 3.07 2.86 -16.64
C GLY A 389 1.87 3.47 -17.41
N HIS A 390 1.09 2.67 -18.16
CA HIS A 390 -0.03 3.18 -18.96
C HIS A 390 -1.36 3.31 -18.20
N ILE A 391 -1.57 2.53 -17.13
CA ILE A 391 -2.65 2.72 -16.15
C ILE A 391 -2.07 3.29 -14.84
N LEU A 392 -2.81 4.22 -14.23
CA LEU A 392 -2.61 4.74 -12.88
C LEU A 392 -3.87 4.47 -12.04
N VAL A 393 -3.70 3.92 -10.84
CA VAL A 393 -4.78 3.81 -9.85
C VAL A 393 -4.57 4.83 -8.75
N LEU A 394 -5.56 5.70 -8.53
CA LEU A 394 -5.61 6.59 -7.36
C LEU A 394 -6.54 5.97 -6.32
N ALA A 395 -6.06 5.75 -5.10
CA ALA A 395 -6.78 4.98 -4.09
C ALA A 395 -6.85 5.68 -2.73
N GLY A 396 -7.91 5.38 -1.97
CA GLY A 396 -8.12 5.83 -0.60
C GLY A 396 -8.24 4.67 0.38
N PHE A 397 -7.13 4.28 1.02
CA PHE A 397 -7.03 3.10 1.89
C PHE A 397 -6.87 3.41 3.38
N GLY A 398 -7.15 2.41 4.24
CA GLY A 398 -7.07 2.52 5.70
C GLY A 398 -8.20 3.36 6.30
N ASN A 399 -7.94 4.63 6.62
CA ASN A 399 -8.93 5.53 7.23
C ASN A 399 -9.97 6.07 6.22
N LEU A 400 -9.83 5.70 4.94
CA LEU A 400 -10.70 6.09 3.83
C LEU A 400 -11.49 4.87 3.35
N ARG A 401 -12.61 5.13 2.65
CA ARG A 401 -13.64 4.11 2.32
C ARG A 401 -13.23 3.05 1.28
N GLY A 402 -11.96 2.96 0.90
CA GLY A 402 -11.51 2.02 -0.13
C GLY A 402 -11.88 2.40 -1.56
N GLN A 403 -12.17 3.67 -1.83
CA GLN A 403 -12.43 4.13 -3.20
C GLN A 403 -11.16 4.03 -4.03
N MET A 404 -11.27 3.47 -5.23
CA MET A 404 -10.21 3.43 -6.23
C MET A 404 -10.72 4.08 -7.52
N GLU A 405 -9.88 4.86 -8.19
CA GLU A 405 -10.12 5.40 -9.52
C GLU A 405 -9.04 4.88 -10.46
N VAL A 406 -9.43 4.14 -11.50
CA VAL A 406 -8.51 3.56 -12.48
C VAL A 406 -8.49 4.45 -13.72
N TRP A 407 -7.32 4.94 -14.11
CA TRP A 407 -7.14 5.92 -15.18
C TRP A 407 -6.19 5.42 -16.27
N ASP A 408 -6.62 5.51 -17.53
CA ASP A 408 -5.75 5.48 -18.72
C ASP A 408 -4.92 6.76 -18.73
N VAL A 409 -3.61 6.65 -18.51
CA VAL A 409 -2.68 7.79 -18.42
C VAL A 409 -2.44 8.39 -19.80
N ARG A 410 -2.43 7.59 -20.86
CA ARG A 410 -2.15 8.05 -22.24
C ARG A 410 -3.26 8.95 -22.80
N LYS A 411 -4.48 8.79 -22.31
CA LYS A 411 -5.65 9.59 -22.72
C LYS A 411 -6.26 10.42 -21.59
N TYR A 412 -5.67 10.38 -20.40
CA TYR A 412 -6.24 10.82 -19.11
C TYR A 412 -7.74 10.49 -18.98
N ARG A 413 -8.12 9.24 -19.30
CA ARG A 413 -9.51 8.77 -19.32
C ARG A 413 -9.76 7.82 -18.15
N LEU A 414 -10.79 8.11 -17.36
CA LEU A 414 -11.29 7.20 -16.34
C LEU A 414 -11.77 5.89 -16.98
N ILE A 415 -11.24 4.77 -16.52
CA ILE A 415 -11.62 3.40 -16.91
C ILE A 415 -12.72 2.88 -15.97
N ALA A 416 -12.47 2.93 -14.66
CA ALA A 416 -13.36 2.35 -13.65
C ALA A 416 -13.26 3.07 -12.28
N LYS A 417 -14.29 2.91 -11.44
CA LYS A 417 -14.28 3.34 -10.02
C LYS A 417 -14.67 2.21 -9.05
N PRO A 418 -13.88 1.13 -8.93
CA PRO A 418 -14.14 0.06 -7.98
C PRO A 418 -14.04 0.52 -6.52
N LEU A 419 -14.78 -0.16 -5.64
CA LEU A 419 -14.80 0.09 -4.20
C LEU A 419 -14.24 -1.14 -3.46
N ALA A 420 -13.05 -1.01 -2.90
CA ALA A 420 -12.35 -2.02 -2.12
C ALA A 420 -12.37 -1.64 -0.63
N PRO A 421 -13.53 -1.74 0.07
CA PRO A 421 -13.67 -1.30 1.45
C PRO A 421 -12.68 -2.03 2.37
N ASP A 422 -12.33 -1.37 3.48
CA ASP A 422 -11.42 -1.86 4.53
C ASP A 422 -9.99 -2.22 4.07
N SER A 423 -9.69 -2.09 2.77
CA SER A 423 -8.39 -2.46 2.23
C SER A 423 -7.28 -1.56 2.77
N THR A 424 -6.16 -2.20 3.13
CA THR A 424 -4.99 -1.61 3.80
C THR A 424 -3.70 -1.72 2.98
N HIS A 425 -3.71 -2.60 1.97
CA HIS A 425 -2.61 -2.94 1.09
C HIS A 425 -3.13 -3.11 -0.34
N PHE A 426 -2.28 -2.78 -1.31
CA PHE A 426 -2.52 -2.87 -2.75
C PHE A 426 -1.23 -3.32 -3.42
N ALA A 427 -1.33 -4.21 -4.42
CA ALA A 427 -0.22 -4.50 -5.31
C ALA A 427 -0.71 -4.86 -6.73
N TRP A 428 -0.05 -4.30 -7.74
CA TRP A 428 -0.19 -4.73 -9.13
C TRP A 428 0.43 -6.11 -9.33
N CYS A 429 -0.25 -6.96 -10.10
CA CYS A 429 0.34 -8.14 -10.71
C CYS A 429 1.36 -7.68 -11.78
N PRO A 430 2.50 -8.38 -11.95
CA PRO A 430 3.47 -8.07 -13.01
C PRO A 430 2.93 -8.14 -14.45
N ASP A 431 1.73 -8.70 -14.67
CA ASP A 431 1.03 -8.69 -15.97
C ASP A 431 0.40 -7.33 -16.35
N GLY A 432 0.30 -6.39 -15.40
CA GLY A 432 -0.29 -5.07 -15.60
C GLY A 432 -1.81 -5.01 -15.78
N GLU A 433 -2.52 -6.14 -15.68
CA GLU A 433 -3.98 -6.22 -15.74
C GLU A 433 -4.61 -6.46 -14.36
N HIS A 434 -3.97 -7.30 -13.55
CA HIS A 434 -4.53 -7.75 -12.28
C HIS A 434 -4.01 -6.95 -11.10
N ILE A 435 -4.88 -6.74 -10.13
CA ILE A 435 -4.63 -5.99 -8.90
C ILE A 435 -5.04 -6.88 -7.74
N VAL A 436 -4.25 -6.91 -6.66
CA VAL A 436 -4.71 -7.42 -5.36
C VAL A 436 -4.92 -6.27 -4.40
N THR A 437 -6.04 -6.27 -3.69
CA THR A 437 -6.23 -5.46 -2.47
C THR A 437 -6.36 -6.38 -1.27
N ALA A 438 -5.79 -6.00 -0.13
CA ALA A 438 -5.81 -6.83 1.08
C ALA A 438 -6.03 -6.03 2.35
N THR A 439 -6.71 -6.66 3.30
CA THR A 439 -6.97 -6.17 4.64
C THR A 439 -6.12 -6.98 5.61
N CYS A 440 -5.02 -6.40 6.07
CA CYS A 440 -3.95 -7.11 6.77
C CYS A 440 -3.93 -6.81 8.27
N ALA A 441 -3.79 -7.87 9.06
CA ALA A 441 -3.49 -7.80 10.48
C ALA A 441 -2.01 -7.42 10.71
N PRO A 442 -1.66 -6.79 11.85
CA PRO A 442 -2.56 -6.31 12.90
C PRO A 442 -3.26 -4.98 12.58
N ARG A 443 -2.94 -4.33 11.44
CA ARG A 443 -3.41 -2.97 11.09
C ARG A 443 -4.94 -2.86 11.01
N LEU A 444 -5.61 -3.85 10.43
CA LEU A 444 -7.05 -4.00 10.51
C LEU A 444 -7.46 -5.48 10.56
N ARG A 445 -8.30 -5.82 11.55
CA ARG A 445 -8.78 -7.19 11.80
C ARG A 445 -10.20 -7.46 11.29
N VAL A 446 -10.99 -6.40 11.08
CA VAL A 446 -12.32 -6.50 10.45
C VAL A 446 -12.11 -6.79 8.97
N ASN A 447 -12.91 -7.69 8.38
CA ASN A 447 -12.85 -8.06 6.96
C ASN A 447 -11.44 -8.45 6.48
N ASN A 448 -10.68 -9.14 7.34
CA ASN A 448 -9.34 -9.64 7.06
C ASN A 448 -9.36 -10.66 5.90
N GLY A 449 -8.47 -10.48 4.91
CA GLY A 449 -8.52 -11.23 3.65
C GLY A 449 -8.00 -10.44 2.47
N TYR A 450 -8.19 -10.98 1.26
CA TYR A 450 -7.80 -10.31 0.01
C TYR A 450 -8.80 -10.49 -1.12
N LYS A 451 -8.78 -9.55 -2.07
CA LYS A 451 -9.58 -9.55 -3.30
C LYS A 451 -8.65 -9.34 -4.49
N VAL A 452 -8.82 -10.14 -5.53
CA VAL A 452 -8.19 -9.92 -6.84
C VAL A 452 -9.20 -9.22 -7.73
N TRP A 453 -8.72 -8.19 -8.42
CA TRP A 453 -9.49 -7.38 -9.35
C TRP A 453 -8.83 -7.38 -10.73
N HIS A 454 -9.63 -7.33 -11.79
CA HIS A 454 -9.18 -6.80 -13.07
C HIS A 454 -9.23 -5.26 -13.01
N TYR A 455 -8.35 -4.56 -13.73
CA TYR A 455 -8.32 -3.08 -13.74
C TYR A 455 -9.64 -2.41 -14.19
N THR A 456 -10.53 -3.13 -14.88
CA THR A 456 -11.89 -2.66 -15.20
C THR A 456 -12.84 -2.63 -13.99
N GLY A 457 -12.38 -3.02 -12.80
CA GLY A 457 -13.14 -3.02 -11.54
C GLY A 457 -13.83 -4.34 -11.19
N SER A 458 -13.70 -5.37 -12.02
CA SER A 458 -14.30 -6.69 -11.80
C SER A 458 -13.52 -7.46 -10.72
N VAL A 459 -14.19 -7.92 -9.65
CA VAL A 459 -13.57 -8.85 -8.68
C VAL A 459 -13.47 -10.22 -9.33
N LEU A 460 -12.27 -10.75 -9.56
CA LEU A 460 -12.07 -12.10 -10.13
C LEU A 460 -11.90 -13.17 -9.04
N HIS A 461 -11.46 -12.79 -7.84
CA HIS A 461 -11.31 -13.71 -6.72
C HIS A 461 -11.49 -12.99 -5.38
N LYS A 462 -12.08 -13.67 -4.39
CA LYS A 462 -12.22 -13.20 -3.01
C LYS A 462 -11.80 -14.31 -2.06
N HIS A 463 -10.91 -14.00 -1.12
CA HIS A 463 -10.57 -14.90 -0.02
C HIS A 463 -10.69 -14.17 1.32
N ASP A 464 -11.81 -14.42 1.99
CA ASP A 464 -12.04 -14.00 3.38
C ASP A 464 -11.34 -14.98 4.34
N VAL A 465 -10.71 -14.46 5.40
CA VAL A 465 -9.93 -15.24 6.37
C VAL A 465 -10.82 -15.63 7.56
N PRO A 466 -10.83 -16.91 8.00
CA PRO A 466 -11.66 -17.33 9.13
C PRO A 466 -11.16 -16.72 10.45
N SER A 467 -12.08 -16.48 11.39
CA SER A 467 -11.84 -15.74 12.64
C SER A 467 -10.80 -16.34 13.61
N ASN A 468 -10.26 -17.53 13.32
CA ASN A 468 -9.18 -18.18 14.07
C ASN A 468 -7.79 -18.04 13.40
N ALA A 469 -7.70 -17.29 12.30
CA ALA A 469 -6.48 -17.00 11.56
C ALA A 469 -6.35 -15.50 11.28
N GLU A 470 -5.15 -15.07 10.91
CA GLU A 470 -4.86 -13.70 10.50
C GLU A 470 -4.00 -13.72 9.23
N LEU A 471 -4.41 -12.96 8.21
CA LEU A 471 -3.57 -12.61 7.07
C LEU A 471 -2.74 -11.37 7.42
N TRP A 472 -1.42 -11.52 7.43
CA TRP A 472 -0.47 -10.47 7.82
C TRP A 472 0.07 -9.69 6.60
N GLN A 473 0.24 -10.35 5.45
CA GLN A 473 0.75 -9.74 4.22
C GLN A 473 0.33 -10.57 3.01
N VAL A 474 0.16 -9.91 1.85
CA VAL A 474 0.04 -10.55 0.54
C VAL A 474 1.12 -9.97 -0.37
N SER A 475 1.58 -10.75 -1.34
CA SER A 475 2.45 -10.30 -2.43
C SER A 475 2.18 -11.15 -3.66
N TRP A 476 2.43 -10.58 -4.84
CA TRP A 476 2.59 -11.37 -6.06
C TRP A 476 4.00 -11.95 -6.12
N GLN A 477 4.17 -13.08 -6.80
CA GLN A 477 5.49 -13.47 -7.28
C GLN A 477 5.97 -12.35 -8.25
N PRO A 478 7.09 -11.67 -7.98
CA PRO A 478 7.62 -10.66 -8.90
C PRO A 478 8.19 -11.34 -10.14
N PHE A 479 8.38 -10.54 -11.20
CA PHE A 479 9.07 -10.95 -12.42
C PHE A 479 9.92 -9.78 -12.90
N LEU A 480 10.96 -10.06 -13.69
CA LEU A 480 11.76 -9.01 -14.31
C LEU A 480 10.93 -8.19 -15.31
N ASP A 481 11.35 -6.94 -15.50
CA ASP A 481 10.75 -6.04 -16.47
C ASP A 481 10.77 -6.61 -17.90
N GLY A 482 9.67 -6.45 -18.63
CA GLY A 482 9.53 -6.90 -20.01
C GLY A 482 9.19 -8.39 -20.20
N ILE A 483 9.12 -9.18 -19.13
CA ILE A 483 8.64 -10.58 -19.20
C ILE A 483 7.19 -10.66 -19.68
N PHE A 484 6.34 -9.71 -19.25
CA PHE A 484 4.98 -9.54 -19.75
C PHE A 484 4.94 -8.39 -20.79
N PRO A 485 4.26 -8.58 -21.93
CA PRO A 485 4.09 -7.52 -22.91
C PRO A 485 3.00 -6.53 -22.45
N GLU A 486 3.14 -5.26 -22.84
CA GLU A 486 2.09 -4.27 -22.64
C GLU A 486 0.83 -4.64 -23.44
N LYS A 487 -0.32 -4.70 -22.77
CA LYS A 487 -1.62 -5.05 -23.35
C LYS A 487 -2.47 -3.80 -23.63
N ALA A 488 -3.48 -3.95 -24.50
CA ALA A 488 -4.36 -2.87 -24.89
C ALA A 488 -5.43 -2.57 -23.82
N ILE A 489 -5.52 -1.32 -23.38
CA ILE A 489 -6.51 -0.86 -22.39
C ILE A 489 -7.94 -1.07 -22.93
N THR A 490 -8.72 -1.85 -22.20
CA THR A 490 -10.13 -2.13 -22.45
C THR A 490 -11.00 -1.38 -21.44
N TYR A 491 -12.07 -0.73 -21.93
CA TYR A 491 -13.02 0.02 -21.09
C TYR A 491 -14.34 -0.73 -20.82
N GLN A 492 -14.49 -1.94 -21.38
CA GLN A 492 -15.62 -2.82 -21.07
C GLN A 492 -15.30 -3.62 -19.81
N VAL A 493 -16.29 -3.76 -18.92
CA VAL A 493 -16.12 -4.50 -17.67
C VAL A 493 -16.03 -5.99 -17.97
N VAL A 494 -14.91 -6.62 -17.65
CA VAL A 494 -14.71 -8.07 -17.82
C VAL A 494 -15.73 -8.82 -16.95
N PRO A 495 -16.43 -9.87 -17.47
CA PRO A 495 -17.34 -10.69 -16.68
C PRO A 495 -16.68 -11.31 -15.45
N SER A 496 -17.47 -11.65 -14.43
CA SER A 496 -16.99 -12.42 -13.29
C SER A 496 -18.09 -13.29 -12.69
N ASP A 497 -17.72 -14.51 -12.31
CA ASP A 497 -18.56 -15.45 -11.57
C ASP A 497 -18.61 -15.16 -10.06
N VAL A 498 -17.80 -14.21 -9.56
CA VAL A 498 -17.84 -13.77 -8.16
C VAL A 498 -18.97 -12.76 -7.96
N PRO A 499 -19.98 -13.03 -7.10
CA PRO A 499 -21.07 -12.09 -6.86
C PRO A 499 -20.55 -10.75 -6.35
N SER A 500 -20.85 -9.68 -7.09
CA SER A 500 -20.59 -8.32 -6.65
C SER A 500 -21.51 -7.98 -5.47
N GLU A 501 -20.94 -7.82 -4.28
CA GLU A 501 -21.64 -7.29 -3.12
C GLU A 501 -21.99 -5.81 -3.37
N GLU A 502 -23.20 -5.54 -3.88
CA GLU A 502 -23.67 -4.16 -4.03
C GLU A 502 -23.57 -3.40 -2.70
N PRO A 503 -22.98 -2.20 -2.68
CA PRO A 503 -22.78 -1.46 -1.44
C PRO A 503 -24.11 -0.97 -0.90
N LYS A 504 -24.70 -1.73 0.04
CA LYS A 504 -25.90 -1.37 0.79
C LYS A 504 -25.77 0.08 1.26
N ALA A 505 -26.67 0.94 0.79
CA ALA A 505 -26.61 2.37 1.04
C ALA A 505 -26.67 2.65 2.55
N ALA A 506 -25.52 2.95 3.14
CA ALA A 506 -25.42 3.24 4.57
C ALA A 506 -26.29 4.46 4.89
N THR A 507 -27.40 4.23 5.59
CA THR A 507 -28.35 5.27 5.97
C THR A 507 -27.62 6.31 6.82
N ALA A 508 -27.36 7.49 6.25
CA ALA A 508 -26.60 8.54 6.91
C ALA A 508 -27.23 8.86 8.27
N TYR A 509 -26.46 8.70 9.34
CA TYR A 509 -26.95 8.87 10.71
C TYR A 509 -27.54 10.27 10.88
N ARG A 510 -28.86 10.34 11.06
CA ARG A 510 -29.61 11.60 11.16
C ARG A 510 -29.87 11.89 12.63
N PRO A 511 -29.27 12.95 13.22
CA PRO A 511 -29.50 13.29 14.63
C PRO A 511 -31.01 13.44 14.91
N PRO A 512 -31.51 13.03 16.10
CA PRO A 512 -32.95 13.00 16.38
C PRO A 512 -33.68 14.33 16.08
N ALA A 513 -33.04 15.47 16.41
CA ALA A 513 -33.57 16.82 16.18
C ALA A 513 -33.75 17.24 14.70
N LEU A 514 -33.26 16.43 13.75
CA LEU A 514 -33.32 16.71 12.30
C LEU A 514 -34.21 15.73 11.52
N ARG A 515 -34.83 14.74 12.18
CA ARG A 515 -35.54 13.65 11.50
C ARG A 515 -36.66 14.12 10.55
N ASN A 516 -37.34 15.22 10.90
CA ASN A 516 -38.56 15.71 10.21
C ASN A 516 -38.33 16.93 9.29
N LYS A 517 -37.09 17.33 9.01
CA LYS A 517 -36.78 18.43 8.07
C LYS A 517 -36.48 17.89 6.65
N PRO A 518 -36.76 18.64 5.56
CA PRO A 518 -36.36 18.25 4.22
C PRO A 518 -34.83 18.12 4.09
N VAL A 519 -34.38 17.41 3.06
CA VAL A 519 -32.94 17.13 2.86
C VAL A 519 -32.28 18.30 2.12
N THR A 520 -31.57 19.15 2.87
CA THR A 520 -30.60 20.09 2.29
C THR A 520 -29.29 19.36 2.02
N ASN A 521 -29.00 19.05 0.76
CA ASN A 521 -27.72 18.47 0.34
C ASN A 521 -26.57 19.50 0.37
N SER A 522 -26.22 19.98 1.56
CA SER A 522 -24.99 20.73 1.78
C SER A 522 -23.80 19.78 1.71
N LYS A 523 -23.19 19.62 0.52
CA LYS A 523 -21.82 19.08 0.42
C LYS A 523 -20.92 20.00 1.25
N LEU A 524 -20.35 19.47 2.34
CA LEU A 524 -19.52 20.24 3.27
C LEU A 524 -18.10 20.50 2.70
N HIS A 525 -17.74 19.79 1.64
CA HIS A 525 -16.53 20.03 0.84
C HIS A 525 -16.92 20.17 -0.62
N GLU A 526 -16.33 21.15 -1.30
CA GLU A 526 -16.43 21.31 -2.75
C GLU A 526 -15.43 20.37 -3.43
N GLU A 527 -15.95 19.38 -4.15
CA GLU A 527 -15.14 18.40 -4.90
C GLU A 527 -14.82 18.99 -6.28
N GLU A 528 -13.56 19.40 -6.47
CA GLU A 528 -13.05 19.89 -7.74
C GLU A 528 -13.01 18.72 -8.74
N PRO A 529 -13.67 18.81 -9.91
CA PRO A 529 -13.66 17.71 -10.87
C PRO A 529 -12.30 17.60 -11.58
N PRO A 530 -11.96 16.43 -12.15
CA PRO A 530 -10.79 16.24 -13.01
C PRO A 530 -10.76 17.25 -14.17
N GLN A 531 -9.56 17.64 -14.61
CA GLN A 531 -9.33 18.70 -15.60
C GLN A 531 -10.06 18.53 -16.93
N ASN A 532 -10.25 17.29 -17.39
CA ASN A 532 -11.04 16.95 -18.58
C ASN A 532 -12.57 17.05 -18.38
N MET A 533 -13.04 17.18 -17.13
CA MET A 533 -14.44 17.38 -16.75
C MET A 533 -14.72 18.79 -16.22
N LYS A 534 -13.69 19.66 -16.09
CA LYS A 534 -13.89 21.10 -15.81
C LYS A 534 -14.49 21.77 -17.06
N PRO A 535 -15.52 22.62 -16.92
CA PRO A 535 -16.04 23.38 -18.06
C PRO A 535 -14.94 24.31 -18.59
N GLN A 536 -14.66 24.25 -19.90
CA GLN A 536 -13.62 25.09 -20.49
C GLN A 536 -14.02 26.57 -20.47
N PRO A 537 -13.13 27.49 -20.06
CA PRO A 537 -13.39 28.93 -20.08
C PRO A 537 -13.34 29.47 -21.52
N GLY A 538 -14.37 29.17 -22.32
CA GLY A 538 -14.41 29.59 -23.72
C GLY A 538 -15.69 29.32 -24.52
N ASN A 539 -16.64 28.49 -24.06
CA ASN A 539 -17.82 28.15 -24.88
C ASN A 539 -19.19 28.12 -24.15
N GLU A 540 -19.31 28.76 -22.99
CA GLU A 540 -20.62 29.17 -22.48
C GLU A 540 -20.93 30.59 -22.93
N LYS A 541 -21.74 30.74 -24.00
CA LYS A 541 -22.46 32.00 -24.24
C LYS A 541 -23.45 32.19 -23.09
N PRO A 542 -23.33 33.22 -22.24
CA PRO A 542 -24.19 33.35 -21.07
C PRO A 542 -25.64 33.63 -21.52
N LEU A 543 -26.52 32.65 -21.32
CA LEU A 543 -27.96 32.80 -21.52
C LEU A 543 -28.45 33.99 -20.68
N SER A 544 -29.05 34.98 -21.34
CA SER A 544 -29.34 36.26 -20.69
C SER A 544 -30.27 36.10 -19.49
N LYS A 545 -30.17 37.02 -18.52
CA LYS A 545 -31.01 37.01 -17.30
C LYS A 545 -32.51 36.95 -17.62
N THR A 546 -32.92 37.43 -18.80
CA THR A 546 -34.28 37.34 -19.34
C THR A 546 -34.68 35.91 -19.72
N ALA A 547 -33.78 35.14 -20.35
CA ALA A 547 -34.04 33.75 -20.73
C ALA A 547 -34.25 32.85 -19.50
N LEU A 548 -33.36 32.94 -18.50
CA LEU A 548 -33.51 32.20 -17.23
C LEU A 548 -34.82 32.55 -16.50
N LYS A 549 -35.24 33.82 -16.53
CA LYS A 549 -36.50 34.27 -15.91
C LYS A 549 -37.72 33.72 -16.64
N ASN A 550 -37.68 33.64 -17.97
CA ASN A 550 -38.75 33.07 -18.78
C ASN A 550 -38.84 31.54 -18.64
N GLN A 551 -37.71 30.83 -18.59
CA GLN A 551 -37.66 29.39 -18.37
C GLN A 551 -38.27 29.02 -17.01
N ARG A 552 -37.83 29.65 -15.92
CA ARG A 552 -38.41 29.44 -14.57
C ARG A 552 -39.90 29.78 -14.51
N LYS A 553 -40.35 30.80 -15.25
CA LYS A 553 -41.78 31.16 -15.36
C LYS A 553 -42.59 30.09 -16.12
N HIS A 554 -42.00 29.43 -17.11
CA HIS A 554 -42.61 28.31 -17.82
C HIS A 554 -42.69 27.04 -16.96
N GLU A 555 -41.63 26.74 -16.21
CA GLU A 555 -41.56 25.60 -15.30
C GLU A 555 -42.56 25.75 -14.13
N ALA A 556 -42.63 26.93 -13.50
CA ALA A 556 -43.64 27.22 -12.47
C ALA A 556 -45.08 27.10 -13.01
N LYS A 557 -45.34 27.58 -14.23
CA LYS A 557 -46.65 27.46 -14.88
C LYS A 557 -46.98 26.02 -15.33
N LYS A 558 -45.98 25.14 -15.43
CA LYS A 558 -46.15 23.70 -15.69
C LYS A 558 -46.47 22.94 -14.40
N ALA A 559 -45.75 23.24 -13.31
CA ALA A 559 -46.00 22.67 -11.97
C ALA A 559 -47.42 22.98 -11.46
N ALA A 560 -47.83 24.26 -11.47
CA ALA A 560 -49.18 24.66 -11.05
C ALA A 560 -50.30 24.01 -11.90
N LYS A 561 -50.01 23.59 -13.14
CA LYS A 561 -50.95 22.87 -14.02
C LYS A 561 -50.97 21.36 -13.79
N GLN A 562 -50.05 20.82 -12.98
CA GLN A 562 -50.10 19.45 -12.47
C GLN A 562 -50.84 19.39 -11.12
N GLU A 563 -50.63 20.37 -10.23
CA GLU A 563 -51.39 20.49 -8.97
C GLU A 563 -52.89 20.73 -9.23
N ALA A 564 -53.24 21.55 -10.23
CA ALA A 564 -54.64 21.76 -10.64
C ALA A 564 -55.32 20.55 -11.34
N ARG A 565 -54.76 19.33 -11.23
CA ARG A 565 -55.30 18.09 -11.81
C ARG A 565 -55.58 16.98 -10.79
N SER A 566 -55.23 17.14 -9.51
CA SER A 566 -55.42 16.10 -8.48
C SER A 566 -56.77 16.12 -7.75
N ASP A 567 -57.54 17.21 -7.80
CA ASP A 567 -58.79 17.37 -7.01
C ASP A 567 -60.09 17.34 -7.84
N LYS A 568 -60.64 16.13 -8.01
CA LYS A 568 -62.07 15.77 -8.23
C LYS A 568 -62.19 14.29 -7.81
N SER A 569 -63.03 13.81 -6.89
CA SER A 569 -64.40 14.18 -6.46
C SER A 569 -64.73 13.44 -5.11
N PRO A 570 -65.98 13.20 -4.65
CA PRO A 570 -66.60 14.11 -3.67
C PRO A 570 -67.25 13.46 -2.40
N ASP A 571 -67.74 14.36 -1.52
CA ASP A 571 -68.94 14.23 -0.65
C ASP A 571 -68.88 13.51 0.72
N LYS A 572 -68.81 14.28 1.83
CA LYS A 572 -69.90 14.45 2.84
C LYS A 572 -69.54 15.41 3.99
N ALA A 573 -70.55 15.88 4.73
CA ALA A 573 -70.50 16.87 5.83
C ALA A 573 -71.55 16.51 6.94
N PRO A 574 -71.90 17.33 7.97
CA PRO A 574 -71.37 18.64 8.42
C PRO A 574 -71.22 18.88 9.96
N ALA A 575 -70.58 20.02 10.33
CA ALA A 575 -70.82 20.86 11.53
C ALA A 575 -70.51 20.31 12.97
N PRO A 576 -70.47 21.15 14.04
CA PRO A 576 -70.62 22.62 14.13
C PRO A 576 -69.44 23.36 14.82
N ALA A 577 -69.59 24.68 15.00
CA ALA A 577 -68.75 25.62 15.78
C ALA A 577 -69.64 26.82 16.22
N PRO A 578 -69.15 27.92 16.84
CA PRO A 578 -67.93 28.19 17.62
C PRO A 578 -68.24 28.76 19.03
N GLN A 579 -67.22 29.16 19.83
CA GLN A 579 -67.38 30.11 20.95
C GLN A 579 -66.21 31.10 21.08
N SER A 580 -66.46 32.26 21.68
CA SER A 580 -65.49 33.28 22.11
C SER A 580 -65.65 33.52 23.63
N THR A 581 -64.88 34.35 24.36
CA THR A 581 -63.96 35.47 24.08
C THR A 581 -63.06 35.66 25.35
N PRO A 582 -62.11 36.62 25.50
CA PRO A 582 -61.64 37.69 24.62
C PRO A 582 -60.09 37.78 24.48
N ARG A 583 -59.64 38.89 23.86
CA ARG A 583 -58.26 39.29 23.59
C ARG A 583 -57.70 40.16 24.73
N ASN A 584 -56.45 39.95 25.15
CA ASN A 584 -55.74 40.91 26.00
C ASN A 584 -54.43 41.35 25.33
N THR A 585 -54.40 42.57 24.80
CA THR A 585 -53.26 43.15 24.06
C THR A 585 -52.64 44.29 24.84
N VAL A 586 -51.40 44.12 25.33
CA VAL A 586 -50.56 45.24 25.74
C VAL A 586 -49.84 45.76 24.50
N SER A 587 -50.10 47.01 24.15
CA SER A 587 -49.46 47.71 23.03
C SER A 587 -48.03 48.13 23.41
N GLN A 588 -47.08 47.87 22.52
CA GLN A 588 -45.74 48.48 22.59
C GLN A 588 -45.69 49.58 21.53
N ALA A 589 -45.44 50.83 21.96
CA ALA A 589 -45.47 51.99 21.09
C ALA A 589 -44.31 51.97 20.08
N THR A 590 -44.61 52.26 18.82
CA THR A 590 -43.61 52.45 17.75
C THR A 590 -43.35 53.93 17.54
N SER A 591 -42.10 54.39 17.71
CA SER A 591 -41.66 55.63 17.09
C SER A 591 -41.70 55.47 15.58
N GLY A 592 -42.29 56.42 14.85
CA GLY A 592 -42.73 56.26 13.44
C GLY A 592 -41.64 56.17 12.36
N ASP A 593 -40.44 55.67 12.67
CA ASP A 593 -39.33 55.46 11.74
C ASP A 593 -38.95 53.96 11.64
N PRO A 594 -38.98 53.35 10.45
CA PRO A 594 -38.66 51.93 10.26
C PRO A 594 -37.16 51.59 10.39
N GLU A 595 -36.23 52.55 10.41
CA GLU A 595 -34.80 52.30 10.58
C GLU A 595 -34.40 52.12 12.06
N THR A 596 -34.87 53.00 12.94
CA THR A 596 -34.64 52.88 14.39
C THR A 596 -35.29 51.63 14.97
N ASP A 597 -36.50 51.27 14.53
CA ASP A 597 -37.21 50.05 14.99
C ASP A 597 -36.47 48.75 14.56
N LYS A 598 -35.77 48.77 13.41
CA LYS A 598 -34.83 47.71 12.99
C LYS A 598 -33.60 47.64 13.90
N LYS A 599 -32.98 48.78 14.24
CA LYS A 599 -31.83 48.83 15.15
C LYS A 599 -32.20 48.29 16.54
N ILE A 600 -33.37 48.65 17.08
CA ILE A 600 -33.86 48.16 18.38
C ILE A 600 -34.11 46.64 18.34
N LYS A 601 -34.70 46.09 17.26
CA LYS A 601 -34.86 44.63 17.09
C LYS A 601 -33.53 43.89 16.98
N ASN A 602 -32.53 44.47 16.33
CA ASN A 602 -31.19 43.87 16.25
C ASN A 602 -30.46 43.91 17.60
N LEU A 603 -30.54 45.02 18.36
CA LEU A 603 -29.94 45.12 19.70
C LEU A 603 -30.55 44.10 20.68
N LYS A 604 -31.88 43.92 20.68
CA LYS A 604 -32.53 42.85 21.48
C LYS A 604 -32.01 41.45 21.11
N LYS A 605 -31.84 41.17 19.81
CA LYS A 605 -31.24 39.90 19.33
C LYS A 605 -29.80 39.68 19.81
N VAL A 606 -28.98 40.74 19.88
CA VAL A 606 -27.61 40.64 20.40
C VAL A 606 -27.62 40.39 21.91
N GLY A 607 -28.53 41.02 22.65
CA GLY A 607 -28.75 40.75 24.08
C GLY A 607 -29.11 39.29 24.35
N ASP A 608 -30.11 38.74 23.64
CA ASP A 608 -30.51 37.33 23.75
C ASP A 608 -29.36 36.35 23.42
N PHE A 609 -28.47 36.72 22.50
CA PHE A 609 -27.33 35.88 22.13
C PHE A 609 -26.21 35.92 23.17
N SER A 610 -25.95 37.10 23.75
CA SER A 610 -24.99 37.29 24.84
C SER A 610 -25.44 36.57 26.12
N ALA A 611 -26.73 36.69 26.48
CA ALA A 611 -27.30 35.98 27.62
C ALA A 611 -27.17 34.45 27.50
N LYS A 612 -27.36 33.90 26.29
CA LYS A 612 -27.15 32.47 26.01
C LYS A 612 -25.68 32.05 26.09
N HIS A 613 -24.75 32.87 25.60
CA HIS A 613 -23.32 32.61 25.75
C HIS A 613 -22.89 32.61 27.23
N MET A 614 -23.35 33.59 28.02
CA MET A 614 -23.11 33.64 29.46
C MET A 614 -23.67 32.42 30.21
N CYS A 615 -24.82 31.89 29.77
CA CYS A 615 -25.41 30.70 30.35
C CYS A 615 -24.56 29.44 30.08
N VAL A 616 -24.17 29.21 28.81
CA VAL A 616 -23.33 28.06 28.41
C VAL A 616 -21.94 28.11 29.05
N LEU A 617 -21.33 29.29 29.18
CA LEU A 617 -20.06 29.45 29.89
C LEU A 617 -20.17 29.02 31.37
N LYS A 618 -21.30 29.34 32.02
CA LYS A 618 -21.54 29.00 33.43
C LYS A 618 -21.82 27.51 33.63
N GLU A 619 -22.47 26.85 32.68
CA GLU A 619 -22.61 25.38 32.66
C GLU A 619 -21.24 24.69 32.50
N HIS A 620 -20.37 25.21 31.64
CA HIS A 620 -19.00 24.72 31.46
C HIS A 620 -18.11 24.93 32.71
N GLU A 621 -18.29 26.04 33.42
CA GLU A 621 -17.56 26.35 34.66
C GLU A 621 -17.94 25.38 35.79
N ILE A 622 -19.23 25.09 35.96
CA ILE A 622 -19.74 24.10 36.93
C ILE A 622 -19.18 22.70 36.64
N LEU A 623 -19.22 22.26 35.36
CA LEU A 623 -18.67 20.97 34.94
C LEU A 623 -17.15 20.85 35.17
N ALA A 624 -16.42 21.96 35.11
CA ALA A 624 -14.99 21.98 35.40
C ALA A 624 -14.68 21.80 36.91
N THR A 625 -15.52 22.33 37.80
CA THR A 625 -15.40 22.09 39.25
C THR A 625 -15.65 20.63 39.62
N ASP A 626 -16.72 20.00 39.12
CA ASP A 626 -17.06 18.60 39.42
C ASP A 626 -15.95 17.63 38.99
N LEU A 627 -15.34 17.88 37.82
CA LEU A 627 -14.22 17.08 37.30
C LEU A 627 -12.93 17.20 38.13
N ASN A 628 -12.77 18.28 38.90
CA ASN A 628 -11.59 18.51 39.74
C ASN A 628 -11.74 17.85 41.12
N ASP A 629 -12.92 17.95 41.75
CA ASP A 629 -13.18 17.30 43.03
C ASP A 629 -13.25 15.76 42.89
N GLY A 630 -13.76 15.26 41.75
CA GLY A 630 -13.67 13.85 41.36
C GLY A 630 -12.24 13.31 41.20
N ARG A 631 -11.22 14.17 41.10
CA ARG A 631 -9.79 13.81 41.07
C ARG A 631 -9.08 13.92 42.42
N ARG A 632 -9.73 14.46 43.46
CA ARG A 632 -9.19 14.49 44.84
C ARG A 632 -9.69 13.36 45.74
N ARG A 633 -10.51 12.44 45.21
CA ARG A 633 -11.05 11.26 45.92
C ARG A 633 -10.82 9.96 45.15
N LYS A 634 -9.57 9.71 44.74
CA LYS A 634 -9.07 8.43 44.22
C LYS A 634 -7.57 8.29 44.46
#